data_AF-A0A5M5C6Z0-F1
#
_entry.id   AF-A0A5M5C6Z0-F1
#
_cell.length_a   1.000
_cell.length_b   1.000
_cell.length_c   1.000
_cell.angle_alpha   90.00
_cell.angle_beta   90.00
_cell.angle_gamma   90.00
#
_symmetry.space_group_name_H-M   'P 1'
#
loop_
_entity.id
_entity.type
_entity.pdbx_description
1 polymer ?
#
loop_
_entity_poly.entity_id
_entity_poly.type
_entity_poly.pdbx_seq_one_letter_code
_entity_poly.pdbx_strand_id
1 'polypeptide(L)'
;PDHVINFKNAPSLVIDEVKGWECFGVDGIIGSDLFANTIVTIDSQAKNIIVTSAEKPSTVSLRKMLNFTKGGGMPIVSVQIAPVSNINVLFDTGSPSLLSLIESDFEKIKPEASMEVVSEGYGEGSIGVSGQADKASSYRVRIPLLSVGATKFRNVTTSTNNHPYTLLGVKLLQYGKVTIDYPRGRFYFEAFQPDNEINNQGNNFDLTVKDGDLFVSTVWSSTKGKIAVGDKVVKINGKPAKKYDFCESILNGIPELKEKKKTKLTIETASGVKDIIYEKE
;
A
#
# COMPACT_ATOMS: atom_id res chain seq x y z
N PRO A 1 -5.83 -35.61 0.56
CA PRO A 1 -4.70 -34.76 0.99
C PRO A 1 -3.50 -35.62 1.38
N ASP A 2 -2.38 -35.36 0.76
CA ASP A 2 -1.13 -36.13 0.72
C ASP A 2 -0.27 -35.96 1.99
N HIS A 3 -0.80 -35.30 3.03
CA HIS A 3 -0.19 -35.08 4.34
C HIS A 3 1.19 -34.39 4.35
N VAL A 4 1.67 -33.87 3.22
CA VAL A 4 3.00 -33.27 3.10
C VAL A 4 3.06 -31.85 3.71
N ILE A 5 1.99 -31.06 3.59
CA ILE A 5 1.90 -29.71 4.15
C ILE A 5 0.83 -29.71 5.23
N ASN A 6 1.24 -29.51 6.48
CA ASN A 6 0.34 -29.44 7.63
C ASN A 6 0.62 -28.16 8.43
N PHE A 7 -0.42 -27.35 8.63
CA PHE A 7 -0.37 -26.21 9.54
C PHE A 7 -0.88 -26.68 10.91
N LYS A 8 0.05 -26.94 11.83
CA LYS A 8 -0.27 -27.36 13.21
C LYS A 8 0.51 -26.49 14.18
N ASN A 9 -0.11 -26.14 15.30
CA ASN A 9 0.49 -25.33 16.36
C ASN A 9 1.09 -24.01 15.84
N ALA A 10 0.43 -23.40 14.85
CA ALA A 10 0.83 -22.10 14.34
C ALA A 10 0.61 -21.05 15.44
N PRO A 11 1.58 -20.15 15.69
CA PRO A 11 1.33 -18.97 16.49
C PRO A 11 0.11 -18.24 15.94
N SER A 12 -0.76 -17.77 16.82
CA SER A 12 -1.98 -17.06 16.42
C SER A 12 -2.21 -15.92 17.39
N LEU A 13 -2.52 -14.76 16.83
CA LEU A 13 -3.00 -13.60 17.57
C LEU A 13 -4.50 -13.49 17.34
N VAL A 14 -5.27 -13.55 18.43
CA VAL A 14 -6.72 -13.31 18.39
C VAL A 14 -6.94 -11.85 18.77
N ILE A 15 -7.66 -11.12 17.92
CA ILE A 15 -8.02 -9.72 18.13
C ILE A 15 -9.53 -9.65 18.04
N ASP A 16 -10.17 -9.09 19.07
CA ASP A 16 -11.64 -9.12 19.20
C ASP A 16 -12.33 -8.35 18.07
N GLU A 17 -11.84 -7.16 17.72
CA GLU A 17 -12.38 -6.36 16.61
C GLU A 17 -11.30 -5.44 16.04
N VAL A 18 -11.20 -5.40 14.71
CA VAL A 18 -10.39 -4.40 13.99
C VAL A 18 -11.30 -3.72 12.98
N LYS A 19 -11.65 -2.46 13.24
CA LYS A 19 -12.56 -1.69 12.37
C LYS A 19 -12.09 -1.70 10.91
N GLY A 20 -13.01 -1.98 10.01
CA GLY A 20 -12.79 -2.08 8.57
C GLY A 20 -12.33 -3.46 8.10
N TRP A 21 -11.96 -4.40 8.98
CA TRP A 21 -11.61 -5.76 8.57
C TRP A 21 -12.86 -6.60 8.27
N GLU A 22 -13.95 -6.34 8.99
CA GLU A 22 -15.26 -6.94 8.75
C GLU A 22 -15.74 -6.73 7.30
N CYS A 23 -15.25 -5.67 6.65
CA CYS A 23 -15.59 -5.36 5.27
C CYS A 23 -15.09 -6.40 4.27
N PHE A 24 -14.04 -7.16 4.58
CA PHE A 24 -13.49 -8.14 3.63
C PHE A 24 -14.19 -9.50 3.66
N GLY A 25 -15.11 -9.72 4.62
CA GLY A 25 -15.79 -11.01 4.77
C GLY A 25 -14.84 -12.18 5.06
N VAL A 26 -13.77 -11.90 5.81
CA VAL A 26 -12.74 -12.88 6.20
C VAL A 26 -12.64 -13.01 7.71
N ASP A 27 -12.22 -14.18 8.20
CA ASP A 27 -12.03 -14.44 9.63
C ASP A 27 -10.68 -13.92 10.16
N GLY A 28 -9.76 -13.51 9.27
CA GLY A 28 -8.45 -13.01 9.66
C GLY A 28 -7.45 -12.94 8.52
N ILE A 29 -6.19 -12.68 8.87
CA ILE A 29 -5.06 -12.58 7.95
C ILE A 29 -4.05 -13.68 8.24
N ILE A 30 -3.47 -14.26 7.19
CA ILE A 30 -2.41 -15.25 7.31
C ILE A 30 -1.04 -14.56 7.27
N GLY A 31 -0.26 -14.76 8.33
CA GLY A 31 1.10 -14.25 8.46
C GLY A 31 2.16 -15.15 7.82
N SER A 32 3.37 -14.60 7.66
CA SER A 32 4.55 -15.32 7.14
C SER A 32 5.03 -16.48 8.03
N ASP A 33 4.71 -16.42 9.32
CA ASP A 33 4.99 -17.46 10.32
C ASP A 33 4.31 -18.80 9.98
N LEU A 34 3.10 -18.76 9.43
CA LEU A 34 2.42 -19.96 8.95
C LEU A 34 3.23 -20.68 7.85
N PHE A 35 3.96 -19.92 7.05
CA PHE A 35 4.69 -20.40 5.88
C PHE A 35 6.16 -20.69 6.13
N ALA A 36 6.64 -20.56 7.38
CA ALA A 36 8.06 -20.61 7.73
C ALA A 36 8.83 -21.83 7.17
N ASN A 37 8.14 -22.97 6.98
CA ASN A 37 8.71 -24.23 6.47
C ASN A 37 8.37 -24.54 5.00
N THR A 38 7.82 -23.57 4.27
CA THR A 38 7.27 -23.77 2.91
C THR A 38 7.85 -22.78 1.92
N ILE A 39 7.65 -23.06 0.64
CA ILE A 39 7.86 -22.10 -0.44
C ILE A 39 6.49 -21.59 -0.88
N VAL A 40 6.31 -20.28 -0.90
CA VAL A 40 5.07 -19.63 -1.34
C VAL A 40 5.30 -18.91 -2.65
N THR A 41 4.48 -19.20 -3.64
CA THR A 41 4.48 -18.54 -4.94
C THR A 41 3.16 -17.81 -5.13
N ILE A 42 3.21 -16.54 -5.50
CA ILE A 42 2.04 -15.70 -5.77
C ILE A 42 2.14 -15.21 -7.21
N ASP A 43 1.13 -15.56 -8.02
CA ASP A 43 1.03 -15.20 -9.43
C ASP A 43 -0.32 -14.56 -9.71
N SER A 44 -0.31 -13.25 -9.99
CA SER A 44 -1.53 -12.48 -10.26
C SER A 44 -2.13 -12.75 -11.63
N GLN A 45 -1.32 -13.12 -12.63
CA GLN A 45 -1.80 -13.42 -13.98
C GLN A 45 -2.50 -14.78 -14.00
N ALA A 46 -1.91 -15.77 -13.33
CA ALA A 46 -2.52 -17.08 -13.15
C ALA A 46 -3.61 -17.10 -12.06
N LYS A 47 -3.70 -16.03 -11.24
CA LYS A 47 -4.59 -15.91 -10.08
C LYS A 47 -4.43 -17.04 -9.06
N ASN A 48 -3.19 -17.49 -8.86
CA ASN A 48 -2.88 -18.62 -8.00
C ASN A 48 -1.90 -18.22 -6.89
N ILE A 49 -2.15 -18.77 -5.71
CA ILE A 49 -1.19 -18.85 -4.60
C ILE A 49 -0.85 -20.33 -4.44
N ILE A 50 0.42 -20.67 -4.62
CA ILE A 50 0.90 -22.05 -4.53
C ILE A 50 1.80 -22.16 -3.32
N VAL A 51 1.50 -23.11 -2.44
CA VAL A 51 2.34 -23.46 -1.30
C VAL A 51 2.93 -24.84 -1.54
N THR A 52 4.25 -24.95 -1.48
CA THR A 52 4.96 -26.23 -1.67
C THR A 52 5.89 -26.54 -0.50
N SER A 53 6.17 -27.83 -0.31
CA SER A 53 7.21 -28.29 0.61
C SER A 53 8.58 -27.77 0.20
N ALA A 54 9.43 -27.41 1.16
CA ALA A 54 10.76 -26.86 0.88
C ALA A 54 11.90 -27.90 0.88
N GLU A 55 11.58 -29.19 0.75
CA GLU A 55 12.57 -30.29 0.65
C GLU A 55 13.62 -30.01 -0.43
N LYS A 56 13.17 -29.48 -1.57
CA LYS A 56 14.03 -28.96 -2.63
C LYS A 56 13.91 -27.42 -2.68
N PRO A 57 14.99 -26.72 -3.04
CA PRO A 57 14.92 -25.27 -3.26
C PRO A 57 14.00 -24.94 -4.44
N SER A 58 13.52 -23.70 -4.47
CA SER A 58 12.82 -23.17 -5.64
C SER A 58 13.66 -23.35 -6.93
N THR A 59 13.00 -23.72 -8.03
CA THR A 59 13.63 -23.83 -9.35
C THR A 59 13.79 -22.48 -10.05
N VAL A 60 13.33 -21.38 -9.43
CA VAL A 60 13.47 -20.03 -9.97
C VAL A 60 14.95 -19.64 -10.02
N SER A 61 15.35 -18.98 -11.12
CA SER A 61 16.73 -18.56 -11.33
C SER A 61 17.26 -17.68 -10.20
N LEU A 62 18.47 -17.97 -9.72
CA LEU A 62 19.17 -17.16 -8.73
C LEU A 62 19.46 -15.72 -9.21
N ARG A 63 19.40 -15.44 -10.52
CA ARG A 63 19.52 -14.07 -11.05
C ARG A 63 18.34 -13.17 -10.67
N LYS A 64 17.20 -13.77 -10.30
CA LYS A 64 15.97 -13.09 -9.87
C LYS A 64 15.84 -13.02 -8.36
N MET A 65 16.86 -13.47 -7.63
CA MET A 65 16.83 -13.70 -6.19
C MET A 65 17.36 -12.48 -5.42
N LEU A 66 16.69 -12.16 -4.33
CA LEU A 66 17.08 -11.24 -3.29
C LEU A 66 17.13 -12.03 -1.97
N ASN A 67 18.20 -11.89 -1.21
CA ASN A 67 18.29 -12.51 0.12
C ASN A 67 17.48 -11.69 1.14
N PHE A 68 16.91 -12.39 2.11
CA PHE A 68 16.38 -11.73 3.30
C PHE A 68 17.52 -11.02 4.03
N THR A 69 17.27 -9.81 4.50
CA THR A 69 18.27 -8.99 5.21
C THR A 69 18.20 -9.18 6.73
N LYS A 70 17.16 -9.86 7.22
CA LYS A 70 16.97 -10.23 8.62
C LYS A 70 16.48 -11.67 8.74
N GLY A 71 16.83 -12.33 9.83
CA GLY A 71 16.21 -13.60 10.23
C GLY A 71 14.80 -13.40 10.78
N GLY A 72 14.11 -14.50 11.09
CA GLY A 72 12.78 -14.46 11.74
C GLY A 72 11.59 -14.59 10.79
N GLY A 73 11.80 -14.99 9.53
CA GLY A 73 10.73 -15.38 8.61
C GLY A 73 10.01 -14.24 7.89
N MET A 74 10.27 -12.97 8.24
CA MET A 74 9.73 -11.83 7.49
C MET A 74 10.48 -11.67 6.15
N PRO A 75 9.78 -11.52 5.00
CA PRO A 75 10.40 -11.33 3.69
C PRO A 75 10.91 -9.90 3.50
N ILE A 76 11.91 -9.52 4.30
CA ILE A 76 12.57 -8.21 4.25
C ILE A 76 13.77 -8.31 3.31
N VAL A 77 13.75 -7.57 2.21
CA VAL A 77 14.79 -7.58 1.18
C VAL A 77 15.42 -6.21 0.99
N SER A 78 16.67 -6.17 0.52
CA SER A 78 17.31 -4.92 0.11
C SER A 78 16.91 -4.56 -1.32
N VAL A 79 16.40 -3.35 -1.52
CA VAL A 79 16.10 -2.78 -2.83
C VAL A 79 16.87 -1.49 -3.02
N GLN A 80 17.14 -1.12 -4.27
CA GLN A 80 17.89 0.09 -4.58
C GLN A 80 16.94 1.21 -4.96
N ILE A 81 17.18 2.40 -4.41
CA ILE A 81 16.62 3.65 -4.88
C ILE A 81 17.75 4.47 -5.50
N ALA A 82 17.64 4.69 -6.80
CA ALA A 82 18.74 5.23 -7.60
C ALA A 82 19.03 6.71 -7.27
N PRO A 83 20.30 7.15 -7.38
CA PRO A 83 21.44 6.37 -7.89
C PRO A 83 22.25 5.59 -6.83
N VAL A 84 22.04 5.78 -5.53
CA VAL A 84 23.08 5.46 -4.53
C VAL A 84 22.61 4.75 -3.26
N SER A 85 21.32 4.75 -2.92
CA SER A 85 20.87 4.28 -1.61
C SER A 85 20.18 2.92 -1.70
N ASN A 86 20.55 2.00 -0.81
CA ASN A 86 19.80 0.76 -0.59
C ASN A 86 18.92 0.92 0.65
N ILE A 87 17.69 0.47 0.56
CA ILE A 87 16.76 0.41 1.69
C ILE A 87 16.25 -1.01 1.89
N ASN A 88 15.95 -1.35 3.13
CA ASN A 88 15.33 -2.63 3.48
C ASN A 88 13.82 -2.46 3.42
N VAL A 89 13.15 -3.31 2.65
CA VAL A 89 11.70 -3.27 2.48
C VAL A 89 11.09 -4.60 2.85
N LEU A 90 9.99 -4.56 3.59
CA LEU A 90 9.17 -5.74 3.86
C LEU A 90 8.23 -5.95 2.67
N PHE A 91 8.30 -7.12 2.02
CA PHE A 91 7.24 -7.48 1.07
C PHE A 91 5.95 -7.77 1.84
N ASP A 92 4.93 -6.95 1.63
CA ASP A 92 3.68 -6.95 2.40
C ASP A 92 2.47 -6.92 1.47
N THR A 93 1.82 -8.08 1.29
CA THR A 93 0.61 -8.19 0.48
C THR A 93 -0.60 -7.50 1.10
N GLY A 94 -0.54 -7.13 2.38
CA GLY A 94 -1.55 -6.30 3.05
C GLY A 94 -1.43 -4.81 2.72
N SER A 95 -0.30 -4.37 2.14
CA SER A 95 -0.11 -2.98 1.72
C SER A 95 -0.61 -2.75 0.28
N PRO A 96 -1.54 -1.81 0.03
CA PRO A 96 -2.17 -1.62 -1.28
C PRO A 96 -1.29 -0.85 -2.30
N SER A 97 -0.14 -0.31 -1.88
CA SER A 97 0.75 0.47 -2.75
C SER A 97 1.82 -0.41 -3.42
N LEU A 98 2.60 0.17 -4.34
CA LEU A 98 3.83 -0.50 -4.81
C LEU A 98 4.92 -0.35 -3.76
N LEU A 99 5.12 0.89 -3.29
CA LEU A 99 6.02 1.23 -2.20
C LEU A 99 5.26 2.11 -1.20
N SER A 100 5.47 1.89 0.09
CA SER A 100 5.10 2.80 1.19
C SER A 100 6.34 3.09 1.99
N LEU A 101 6.89 4.29 1.82
CA LEU A 101 8.18 4.71 2.39
C LEU A 101 7.97 5.19 3.83
N ILE A 102 8.78 4.72 4.79
CA ILE A 102 8.73 5.30 6.14
C ILE A 102 9.50 6.63 6.19
N GLU A 103 9.07 7.53 7.07
CA GLU A 103 9.68 8.87 7.20
C GLU A 103 11.19 8.80 7.48
N SER A 104 11.65 7.87 8.32
CA SER A 104 13.07 7.72 8.63
C SER A 104 13.92 7.28 7.43
N ASP A 105 13.41 6.38 6.59
CA ASP A 105 14.08 6.00 5.35
C ASP A 105 14.08 7.16 4.36
N PHE A 106 12.96 7.88 4.25
CA PHE A 106 12.86 9.08 3.40
C PHE A 106 13.90 10.15 3.78
N GLU A 107 13.96 10.55 5.06
CA GLU A 107 14.90 11.58 5.52
C GLU A 107 16.36 11.14 5.32
N LYS A 108 16.64 9.84 5.44
CA LYS A 108 17.97 9.29 5.19
C LYS A 108 18.37 9.35 3.71
N ILE A 109 17.45 9.03 2.80
CA ILE A 109 17.78 8.89 1.37
C ILE A 109 17.55 10.16 0.55
N LYS A 110 16.67 11.07 1.00
CA LYS A 110 16.35 12.32 0.30
C LYS A 110 17.57 13.17 -0.07
N PRO A 111 18.65 13.28 0.74
CA PRO A 111 19.85 14.04 0.35
C PRO A 111 20.64 13.41 -0.79
N GLU A 112 20.54 12.09 -0.95
CA GLU A 112 21.38 11.29 -1.86
C GLU A 112 20.63 10.88 -3.14
N ALA A 113 19.32 10.70 -3.02
CA ALA A 113 18.43 10.36 -4.11
C ALA A 113 17.84 11.65 -4.71
N SER A 114 17.74 11.73 -6.03
CA SER A 114 17.07 12.83 -6.73
C SER A 114 15.54 12.76 -6.57
N MET A 115 15.06 12.59 -5.34
CA MET A 115 13.66 12.53 -5.00
C MET A 115 13.04 13.93 -5.02
N GLU A 116 11.82 14.01 -5.53
CA GLU A 116 11.04 15.24 -5.55
C GLU A 116 9.88 15.09 -4.57
N VAL A 117 9.74 16.01 -3.63
CA VAL A 117 8.51 16.15 -2.84
C VAL A 117 7.47 16.81 -3.75
N VAL A 118 6.48 16.04 -4.16
CA VAL A 118 5.44 16.53 -5.09
C VAL A 118 4.27 17.18 -4.37
N SER A 119 4.01 16.79 -3.11
CA SER A 119 2.92 17.35 -2.31
C SER A 119 3.15 17.10 -0.82
N GLU A 120 2.68 18.01 0.03
CA GLU A 120 2.63 17.85 1.48
C GLU A 120 1.20 17.56 1.90
N GLY A 121 1.02 16.59 2.79
CA GLY A 121 -0.26 16.12 3.26
C GLY A 121 -0.42 16.29 4.76
N TYR A 122 -1.67 16.48 5.20
CA TYR A 122 -2.07 16.34 6.59
C TYR A 122 -3.40 15.60 6.65
N GLY A 123 -3.46 14.50 7.39
CA GLY A 123 -4.66 13.67 7.39
C GLY A 123 -4.58 12.45 8.27
N GLU A 124 -5.71 11.76 8.32
CA GLU A 124 -5.86 10.44 8.92
C GLU A 124 -4.98 9.45 8.16
N GLY A 125 -4.24 8.60 8.88
CA GLY A 125 -3.35 7.61 8.26
C GLY A 125 -4.12 6.44 7.63
N SER A 126 -3.42 5.35 7.30
CA SER A 126 -4.08 4.12 6.87
C SER A 126 -4.74 3.39 8.04
N ILE A 127 -5.77 2.59 7.73
CA ILE A 127 -6.36 1.63 8.67
C ILE A 127 -5.53 0.36 8.61
N GLY A 128 -4.99 -0.08 9.76
CA GLY A 128 -4.23 -1.32 9.90
C GLY A 128 -4.75 -2.19 11.04
N VAL A 129 -3.98 -3.20 11.44
CA VAL A 129 -4.33 -4.10 12.55
C VAL A 129 -4.53 -3.38 13.89
N SER A 130 -3.83 -2.24 14.07
CA SER A 130 -3.96 -1.38 15.24
C SER A 130 -5.09 -0.35 15.12
N GLY A 131 -5.95 -0.48 14.11
CA GLY A 131 -7.00 0.48 13.79
C GLY A 131 -6.52 1.65 12.92
N GLN A 132 -7.31 2.72 12.94
CA GLN A 132 -7.05 3.95 12.20
C GLN A 132 -5.86 4.70 12.81
N ALA A 133 -4.80 4.91 12.03
CA ALA A 133 -3.66 5.70 12.48
C ALA A 133 -4.04 7.17 12.72
N ASP A 134 -3.42 7.77 13.74
CA ASP A 134 -3.59 9.17 14.11
C ASP A 134 -3.27 10.13 12.97
N LYS A 135 -3.80 11.35 13.08
CA LYS A 135 -3.54 12.40 12.09
C LYS A 135 -2.07 12.80 12.13
N ALA A 136 -1.42 12.76 10.97
CA ALA A 136 -0.01 13.10 10.84
C ALA A 136 0.26 13.88 9.55
N SER A 137 1.37 14.60 9.55
CA SER A 137 1.95 15.14 8.32
C SER A 137 2.56 14.00 7.50
N SER A 138 2.46 14.10 6.18
CA SER A 138 3.10 13.17 5.25
C SER A 138 3.53 13.89 3.97
N TYR A 139 4.39 13.26 3.20
CA TYR A 139 4.83 13.75 1.90
C TYR A 139 4.40 12.77 0.82
N ARG A 140 3.96 13.28 -0.32
CA ARG A 140 4.03 12.52 -1.58
C ARG A 140 5.39 12.78 -2.21
N VAL A 141 6.08 11.70 -2.55
CA VAL A 141 7.45 11.72 -3.04
C VAL A 141 7.52 10.99 -4.37
N ARG A 142 8.11 11.62 -5.37
CA ARG A 142 8.45 10.99 -6.65
C ARG A 142 9.87 10.46 -6.57
N ILE A 143 9.99 9.15 -6.78
CA ILE A 143 11.24 8.42 -6.85
C ILE A 143 11.56 8.17 -8.34
N PRO A 144 12.65 8.73 -8.88
CA PRO A 144 12.96 8.59 -10.30
C PRO A 144 13.16 7.13 -10.73
N LEU A 145 13.78 6.32 -9.88
CA LEU A 145 14.02 4.90 -10.14
C LEU A 145 14.10 4.10 -8.83
N LEU A 146 13.21 3.12 -8.72
CA LEU A 146 13.24 2.02 -7.75
C LEU A 146 13.64 0.73 -8.48
N SER A 147 14.61 0.00 -7.97
CA SER A 147 15.04 -1.29 -8.54
C SER A 147 14.81 -2.44 -7.55
N VAL A 148 14.03 -3.43 -7.98
CA VAL A 148 13.83 -4.69 -7.26
C VAL A 148 14.61 -5.78 -7.99
N GLY A 149 15.81 -6.08 -7.49
CA GLY A 149 16.77 -6.91 -8.22
C GLY A 149 17.15 -6.27 -9.55
N ALA A 150 16.96 -6.99 -10.65
CA ALA A 150 17.24 -6.49 -12.00
C ALA A 150 16.11 -5.64 -12.61
N THR A 151 14.93 -5.61 -11.98
CA THR A 151 13.75 -4.93 -12.52
C THR A 151 13.68 -3.48 -12.08
N LYS A 152 13.40 -2.59 -13.04
CA LYS A 152 13.33 -1.15 -12.85
C LYS A 152 11.88 -0.66 -12.83
N PHE A 153 11.60 0.26 -11.90
CA PHE A 153 10.35 1.00 -11.79
C PHE A 153 10.69 2.49 -11.81
N ARG A 154 10.25 3.19 -12.85
CA ARG A 154 10.55 4.60 -13.07
C ARG A 154 9.42 5.48 -12.59
N ASN A 155 9.76 6.68 -12.09
CA ASN A 155 8.80 7.70 -11.69
C ASN A 155 7.74 7.22 -10.68
N VAL A 156 8.17 6.40 -9.71
CA VAL A 156 7.29 5.88 -8.66
C VAL A 156 6.89 7.02 -7.74
N THR A 157 5.61 7.37 -7.68
CA THR A 157 5.09 8.25 -6.64
C THR A 157 4.69 7.41 -5.42
N THR A 158 5.15 7.76 -4.23
CA THR A 158 4.78 7.10 -2.97
C THR A 158 4.42 8.15 -1.92
N SER A 159 3.88 7.72 -0.78
CA SER A 159 3.64 8.56 0.38
C SER A 159 4.57 8.14 1.52
N THR A 160 5.03 9.11 2.31
CA THR A 160 5.71 8.83 3.58
C THR A 160 4.70 8.41 4.64
N ASN A 161 5.08 7.46 5.48
CA ASN A 161 4.25 6.90 6.53
C ASN A 161 5.05 6.65 7.82
N ASN A 162 4.35 6.37 8.91
CA ASN A 162 4.94 6.11 10.24
C ASN A 162 4.84 4.62 10.63
N HIS A 163 4.78 3.74 9.64
CA HIS A 163 4.81 2.29 9.83
C HIS A 163 6.18 1.83 10.36
N PRO A 164 6.27 0.63 10.97
CA PRO A 164 7.54 0.11 11.48
C PRO A 164 8.56 -0.26 10.38
N TYR A 165 8.11 -0.42 9.13
CA TYR A 165 8.93 -0.81 7.99
C TYR A 165 8.51 -0.05 6.73
N THR A 166 9.47 0.25 5.85
CA THR A 166 9.15 0.53 4.44
C THR A 166 8.56 -0.74 3.83
N LEU A 167 7.43 -0.61 3.14
CA LEU A 167 6.68 -1.73 2.59
C LEU A 167 6.78 -1.77 1.06
N LEU A 168 7.11 -2.93 0.52
CA LEU A 168 6.96 -3.29 -0.89
C LEU A 168 5.62 -4.02 -1.03
N GLY A 169 4.60 -3.31 -1.49
CA GLY A 169 3.21 -3.76 -1.36
C GLY A 169 2.71 -4.67 -2.47
N VAL A 170 1.45 -5.05 -2.36
CA VAL A 170 0.76 -6.01 -3.25
C VAL A 170 0.80 -5.60 -4.73
N LYS A 171 0.92 -4.30 -5.05
CA LYS A 171 1.01 -3.83 -6.43
C LYS A 171 2.24 -4.34 -7.17
N LEU A 172 3.29 -4.79 -6.47
CA LEU A 172 4.42 -5.47 -7.11
C LEU A 172 3.94 -6.65 -7.97
N LEU A 173 2.90 -7.37 -7.53
CA LEU A 173 2.35 -8.52 -8.24
C LEU A 173 1.70 -8.15 -9.57
N GLN A 174 1.40 -6.88 -9.84
CA GLN A 174 0.93 -6.44 -11.17
C GLN A 174 2.06 -6.49 -12.21
N TYR A 175 3.32 -6.49 -11.76
CA TYR A 175 4.50 -6.39 -12.60
C TYR A 175 5.33 -7.67 -12.64
N GLY A 176 4.95 -8.69 -11.87
CA GLY A 176 5.64 -9.95 -11.88
C GLY A 176 5.08 -10.95 -10.88
N LYS A 177 5.69 -12.13 -10.90
CA LYS A 177 5.42 -13.22 -9.97
C LYS A 177 6.42 -13.16 -8.82
N VAL A 178 5.93 -13.38 -7.61
CA VAL A 178 6.77 -13.47 -6.40
C VAL A 178 6.87 -14.92 -5.97
N THR A 179 8.07 -15.37 -5.61
CA THR A 179 8.28 -16.64 -4.91
C THR A 179 9.11 -16.41 -3.66
N ILE A 180 8.68 -16.92 -2.52
CA ILE A 180 9.31 -16.76 -1.22
C ILE A 180 9.69 -18.15 -0.71
N ASP A 181 10.99 -18.43 -0.65
CA ASP A 181 11.55 -19.66 -0.07
C ASP A 181 11.95 -19.34 1.37
N TYR A 182 10.98 -19.47 2.29
CA TYR A 182 11.14 -19.07 3.70
C TYR A 182 12.28 -19.80 4.40
N PRO A 183 12.44 -21.14 4.27
CA PRO A 183 13.52 -21.86 4.95
C PRO A 183 14.92 -21.42 4.56
N ARG A 184 15.08 -20.90 3.34
CA ARG A 184 16.37 -20.43 2.83
C ARG A 184 16.52 -18.92 2.90
N GLY A 185 15.50 -18.19 3.34
CA GLY A 185 15.49 -16.73 3.41
C GLY A 185 15.68 -16.09 2.04
N ARG A 186 14.98 -16.59 1.00
CA ARG A 186 15.12 -16.09 -0.38
C ARG A 186 13.80 -15.58 -0.91
N PHE A 187 13.85 -14.40 -1.49
CA PHE A 187 12.77 -13.77 -2.23
C PHE A 187 13.13 -13.76 -3.70
N TYR A 188 12.22 -14.17 -4.57
CA TYR A 188 12.40 -14.17 -6.01
C TYR A 188 11.33 -13.30 -6.65
N PHE A 189 11.75 -12.43 -7.56
CA PHE A 189 10.84 -11.62 -8.35
C PHE A 189 11.04 -11.89 -9.84
N GLU A 190 10.03 -12.52 -10.45
CA GLU A 190 9.99 -12.79 -11.88
C GLU A 190 9.13 -11.74 -12.58
N ALA A 191 9.75 -10.63 -12.96
CA ALA A 191 9.04 -9.55 -13.62
C ALA A 191 8.51 -9.95 -15.01
N PHE A 192 7.32 -9.45 -15.34
CA PHE A 192 6.74 -9.57 -16.68
C PHE A 192 7.46 -8.65 -17.68
N GLN A 193 8.01 -7.53 -17.21
CA GLN A 193 8.83 -6.60 -17.98
C GLN A 193 10.03 -6.11 -17.13
N PRO A 194 11.21 -5.95 -17.73
CA PRO A 194 12.42 -5.56 -17.00
C PRO A 194 12.46 -4.07 -16.62
N ASP A 195 11.75 -3.22 -17.36
CA ASP A 195 11.67 -1.77 -17.13
C ASP A 195 10.19 -1.34 -17.20
N ASN A 196 9.72 -0.63 -16.18
CA ASN A 196 8.32 -0.30 -15.96
C ASN A 196 8.20 1.19 -15.66
N GLU A 197 7.48 1.92 -16.51
CA GLU A 197 7.12 3.31 -16.27
C GLU A 197 5.89 3.36 -15.35
N ILE A 198 6.03 3.99 -14.18
CA ILE A 198 4.93 4.12 -13.23
C ILE A 198 4.29 5.49 -13.39
N ASN A 199 2.98 5.49 -13.64
CA ASN A 199 2.18 6.69 -13.62
C ASN A 199 1.06 6.53 -12.58
N ASN A 200 1.38 6.82 -11.33
CA ASN A 200 0.41 6.86 -10.26
C ASN A 200 0.29 8.28 -9.70
N GLN A 201 -0.90 8.86 -9.92
CA GLN A 201 -1.30 10.14 -9.36
C GLN A 201 -2.23 9.93 -8.16
N GLY A 202 -2.09 10.78 -7.15
CA GLY A 202 -2.96 10.80 -5.98
C GLY A 202 -4.06 11.83 -6.12
N ASN A 203 -5.14 11.73 -5.34
CA ASN A 203 -6.16 12.78 -5.33
C ASN A 203 -5.66 14.00 -4.55
N ASN A 204 -6.11 15.19 -4.90
CA ASN A 204 -5.74 16.43 -4.23
C ASN A 204 -6.26 16.57 -2.78
N PHE A 205 -7.14 15.68 -2.36
CA PHE A 205 -7.52 15.38 -0.97
C PHE A 205 -8.16 14.00 -0.97
N ASP A 206 -8.20 13.34 0.19
CA ASP A 206 -8.82 12.04 0.37
C ASP A 206 -10.10 12.18 1.20
N LEU A 207 -10.99 11.20 1.05
CA LEU A 207 -12.30 11.17 1.69
C LEU A 207 -12.48 9.86 2.45
N THR A 208 -13.28 9.92 3.51
CA THR A 208 -13.69 8.76 4.31
C THR A 208 -15.18 8.84 4.62
N VAL A 209 -15.79 7.68 4.85
CA VAL A 209 -17.20 7.58 5.27
C VAL A 209 -17.27 7.47 6.78
N LYS A 210 -18.05 8.34 7.44
CA LYS A 210 -18.36 8.28 8.88
C LYS A 210 -19.85 8.48 9.07
N ASP A 211 -20.52 7.56 9.77
CA ASP A 211 -21.98 7.59 10.00
C ASP A 211 -22.79 7.79 8.69
N GLY A 212 -22.28 7.17 7.63
CA GLY A 212 -22.78 7.23 6.27
C GLY A 212 -22.56 8.55 5.52
N ASP A 213 -21.96 9.56 6.13
CA ASP A 213 -21.60 10.82 5.47
C ASP A 213 -20.15 10.80 4.98
N LEU A 214 -19.85 11.61 3.96
CA LEU A 214 -18.50 11.78 3.44
C LEU A 214 -17.78 12.95 4.11
N PHE A 215 -16.56 12.69 4.57
CA PHE A 215 -15.69 13.66 5.22
C PHE A 215 -14.31 13.69 4.58
N VAL A 216 -13.66 14.85 4.61
CA VAL A 216 -12.25 15.01 4.24
C VAL A 216 -11.37 14.27 5.26
N SER A 217 -10.63 13.26 4.82
CA SER A 217 -9.69 12.51 5.67
C SER A 217 -8.27 13.04 5.59
N THR A 218 -7.85 13.50 4.40
CA THR A 218 -6.49 14.00 4.16
C THR A 218 -6.54 15.17 3.18
N VAL A 219 -5.81 16.25 3.48
CA VAL A 219 -5.64 17.38 2.55
C VAL A 219 -4.21 17.40 2.02
N TRP A 220 -4.06 17.67 0.73
CA TRP A 220 -2.76 17.78 0.05
C TRP A 220 -2.49 19.22 -0.40
N SER A 221 -1.27 19.54 -0.84
CA SER A 221 -0.80 20.91 -1.07
C SER A 221 -1.78 21.80 -1.83
N SER A 222 -2.39 21.31 -2.90
CA SER A 222 -3.29 22.10 -3.75
C SER A 222 -4.62 22.48 -3.08
N THR A 223 -5.01 21.81 -2.00
CA THR A 223 -6.23 22.06 -1.22
C THR A 223 -5.99 22.53 0.21
N LYS A 224 -4.74 22.58 0.66
CA LYS A 224 -4.31 23.14 1.94
C LYS A 224 -4.82 24.59 2.09
N GLY A 225 -5.42 24.89 3.24
CA GLY A 225 -6.02 26.21 3.53
C GLY A 225 -7.37 26.47 2.85
N LYS A 226 -7.79 25.65 1.87
CA LYS A 226 -9.13 25.73 1.27
C LYS A 226 -10.13 24.90 2.08
N ILE A 227 -9.73 23.70 2.47
CA ILE A 227 -10.49 22.75 3.28
C ILE A 227 -9.61 22.15 4.38
N ALA A 228 -10.23 21.50 5.35
CA ALA A 228 -9.59 20.87 6.49
C ALA A 228 -10.09 19.44 6.69
N VAL A 229 -9.27 18.63 7.36
CA VAL A 229 -9.65 17.27 7.78
C VAL A 229 -10.86 17.36 8.72
N GLY A 230 -11.91 16.60 8.41
CA GLY A 230 -13.19 16.62 9.11
C GLY A 230 -14.26 17.51 8.48
N ASP A 231 -13.95 18.28 7.44
CA ASP A 231 -14.97 19.00 6.67
C ASP A 231 -15.90 18.00 5.94
N LYS A 232 -17.20 18.33 5.88
CA LYS A 232 -18.24 17.43 5.37
C LYS A 232 -18.58 17.72 3.91
N VAL A 233 -18.64 16.70 3.06
CA VAL A 233 -19.15 16.83 1.69
C VAL A 233 -20.69 16.81 1.73
N VAL A 234 -21.32 17.89 1.26
CA VAL A 234 -22.79 18.03 1.25
C VAL A 234 -23.39 17.91 -0.15
N LYS A 235 -22.62 18.15 -1.22
CA LYS A 235 -23.06 17.92 -2.60
C LYS A 235 -21.93 17.36 -3.46
N ILE A 236 -22.31 16.52 -4.42
CA ILE A 236 -21.44 16.00 -5.48
C ILE A 236 -22.06 16.39 -6.82
N ASN A 237 -21.31 17.14 -7.64
CA ASN A 237 -21.78 17.69 -8.92
C ASN A 237 -23.13 18.42 -8.81
N GLY A 238 -23.31 19.19 -7.73
CA GLY A 238 -24.52 19.97 -7.47
C GLY A 238 -25.71 19.18 -6.90
N LYS A 239 -25.65 17.84 -6.87
CA LYS A 239 -26.66 16.98 -6.23
C LYS A 239 -26.31 16.73 -4.76
N PRO A 240 -27.28 16.70 -3.84
CA PRO A 240 -27.01 16.33 -2.44
C PRO A 240 -26.22 15.03 -2.33
N ALA A 241 -25.21 15.00 -1.48
CA ALA A 241 -24.49 13.78 -1.16
C ALA A 241 -25.46 12.79 -0.51
N LYS A 242 -25.45 11.54 -0.98
CA LYS A 242 -26.27 10.47 -0.40
C LYS A 242 -25.58 9.91 0.85
N LYS A 243 -26.21 8.93 1.49
CA LYS A 243 -25.56 8.09 2.48
C LYS A 243 -24.74 6.99 1.79
N TYR A 244 -23.58 6.70 2.34
CA TYR A 244 -22.64 5.69 1.84
C TYR A 244 -22.43 4.61 2.89
N ASP A 245 -22.28 3.37 2.45
CA ASP A 245 -21.84 2.30 3.32
C ASP A 245 -20.31 2.34 3.47
N PHE A 246 -19.82 2.16 4.69
CA PHE A 246 -18.39 2.24 4.98
C PHE A 246 -17.61 1.13 4.27
N CYS A 247 -18.09 -0.10 4.32
CA CYS A 247 -17.42 -1.24 3.70
C CYS A 247 -17.45 -1.17 2.17
N GLU A 248 -18.58 -0.81 1.58
CA GLU A 248 -18.67 -0.54 0.15
C GLU A 248 -17.72 0.57 -0.28
N SER A 249 -17.53 1.61 0.54
CA SER A 249 -16.58 2.68 0.23
C SER A 249 -15.12 2.20 0.23
N ILE A 250 -14.76 1.23 1.08
CA ILE A 250 -13.41 0.64 1.14
C ILE A 250 -13.18 -0.30 -0.05
N LEU A 251 -14.11 -1.23 -0.29
CA LEU A 251 -13.97 -2.26 -1.33
C LEU A 251 -14.13 -1.67 -2.73
N ASN A 252 -15.16 -0.84 -2.89
CA ASN A 252 -15.66 -0.38 -4.17
C ASN A 252 -15.56 1.13 -4.35
N GLY A 253 -15.00 1.89 -3.41
CA GLY A 253 -14.89 3.35 -3.52
C GLY A 253 -16.23 4.07 -3.61
N ILE A 254 -16.19 5.39 -3.77
CA ILE A 254 -17.39 6.21 -3.96
C ILE A 254 -17.74 6.24 -5.45
N PRO A 255 -18.89 5.70 -5.90
CA PRO A 255 -19.22 5.60 -7.32
C PRO A 255 -19.15 6.94 -8.06
N GLU A 256 -19.70 8.00 -7.47
CA GLU A 256 -19.75 9.34 -8.06
C GLU A 256 -18.37 10.00 -8.26
N LEU A 257 -17.33 9.48 -7.58
CA LEU A 257 -15.96 9.94 -7.74
C LEU A 257 -15.16 9.14 -8.78
N LYS A 258 -15.65 7.96 -9.18
CA LYS A 258 -14.97 7.09 -10.16
C LYS A 258 -15.24 7.49 -11.61
N GLU A 259 -16.41 8.06 -11.89
CA GLU A 259 -16.88 8.29 -13.26
C GLU A 259 -16.14 9.43 -13.98
N LYS A 260 -15.56 10.38 -13.25
CA LYS A 260 -15.00 11.61 -13.83
C LYS A 260 -13.58 11.87 -13.36
N LYS A 261 -12.76 12.42 -14.25
CA LYS A 261 -11.40 12.90 -13.92
C LYS A 261 -11.41 14.06 -12.92
N LYS A 262 -12.47 14.86 -12.94
CA LYS A 262 -12.70 16.00 -12.04
C LYS A 262 -14.14 15.98 -11.56
N THR A 263 -14.34 16.13 -10.26
CA THR A 263 -15.66 16.15 -9.63
C THR A 263 -15.80 17.39 -8.78
N LYS A 264 -16.89 18.15 -8.96
CA LYS A 264 -17.15 19.33 -8.14
C LYS A 264 -17.81 18.91 -6.83
N LEU A 265 -17.16 19.13 -5.70
CA LEU A 265 -17.68 18.87 -4.37
C LEU A 265 -18.06 20.18 -3.69
N THR A 266 -19.24 20.23 -3.10
CA THR A 266 -19.62 21.30 -2.18
C THR A 266 -19.37 20.79 -0.77
N ILE A 267 -18.53 21.50 -0.03
CA ILE A 267 -17.99 21.08 1.26
C ILE A 267 -18.38 22.12 2.32
N GLU A 268 -18.97 21.65 3.41
CA GLU A 268 -19.25 22.44 4.60
C GLU A 268 -17.98 22.52 5.45
N THR A 269 -17.49 23.74 5.66
CA THR A 269 -16.28 24.05 6.45
C THR A 269 -16.63 24.94 7.63
N ALA A 270 -15.72 25.07 8.60
CA ALA A 270 -15.88 26.04 9.71
C ALA A 270 -16.06 27.49 9.23
N SER A 271 -15.57 27.83 8.03
CA SER A 271 -15.68 29.17 7.43
C SER A 271 -16.89 29.34 6.50
N GLY A 272 -17.79 28.36 6.45
CA GLY A 272 -18.93 28.32 5.54
C GLY A 272 -18.76 27.29 4.42
N VAL A 273 -19.65 27.34 3.43
CA VAL A 273 -19.71 26.37 2.34
C VAL A 273 -18.76 26.75 1.21
N LYS A 274 -17.96 25.79 0.73
CA LYS A 274 -17.01 25.98 -0.37
C LYS A 274 -17.22 24.96 -1.47
N ASP A 275 -17.00 25.38 -2.71
CA ASP A 275 -16.94 24.48 -3.86
C ASP A 275 -15.49 24.17 -4.20
N ILE A 276 -15.11 22.89 -4.17
CA ILE A 276 -13.76 22.39 -4.45
C ILE A 276 -13.81 21.37 -5.58
N ILE A 277 -12.81 21.40 -6.46
CA ILE A 277 -12.64 20.36 -7.48
C ILE A 277 -11.84 19.22 -6.88
N TYR A 278 -12.42 18.03 -6.82
CA TYR A 278 -11.75 16.77 -6.53
C TYR A 278 -11.14 16.22 -7.82
N GLU A 279 -9.81 16.07 -7.85
CA GLU A 279 -9.08 15.62 -9.02
C GLU A 279 -7.74 14.98 -8.65
N LYS A 280 -7.12 14.30 -9.62
CA LYS A 280 -5.77 13.75 -9.46
C LYS A 280 -4.70 14.82 -9.71
N GLU A 281 -3.66 14.78 -8.88
CA GLU A 281 -2.41 15.53 -8.99
C GLU A 281 -1.22 14.60 -9.25
#